data_AF-A0A0Q9KUH4-F1
#
_entry.id   AF-A0A0Q9KUH4-F1
#
_cell.length_a   1.000
_cell.length_b   1.000
_cell.length_c   1.000
_cell.angle_alpha   90.00
_cell.angle_beta   90.00
_cell.angle_gamma   90.00
#
_symmetry.space_group_name_H-M   'P 1'
#
loop_
_entity.id
_entity.type
_entity.pdbx_description
1 polymer ?
#
loop_
_entity_poly.entity_id
_entity_poly.type
_entity_poly.pdbx_seq_one_letter_code
_entity_poly.pdbx_strand_id
1 'polypeptide(L)' 'MSQTVEVADEWLKRIKEQLAGVQYGIVQITVHNSQIVQIDRTERSRFDTVKSPSPVKRQR' A
#
# COMPACT_ATOMS: atom_id res chain seq x y z
N MET A 1 10.33 30.92 -4.40
CA MET A 1 10.98 29.61 -4.14
C MET A 1 10.39 28.86 -2.93
N SER A 2 9.45 29.45 -2.17
CA SER A 2 8.87 28.83 -0.97
C SER A 2 7.68 27.90 -1.26
N GLN A 3 6.80 28.29 -2.17
CA GLN A 3 5.53 27.59 -2.41
C GLN A 3 5.70 26.16 -2.97
N THR A 4 6.80 25.87 -3.66
CA THR A 4 7.09 24.52 -4.19
C THR A 4 7.60 23.56 -3.13
N VAL A 5 8.28 24.06 -2.11
CA VAL A 5 8.85 23.24 -1.02
C VAL A 5 7.74 22.83 -0.05
N GLU A 6 6.84 23.75 0.29
CA GLU A 6 5.70 23.47 1.18
C GLU A 6 4.77 22.39 0.60
N VAL A 7 4.51 22.46 -0.70
CA VAL A 7 3.70 21.44 -1.40
C VAL A 7 4.40 20.08 -1.40
N ALA A 8 5.74 20.05 -1.55
CA ALA A 8 6.50 18.81 -1.49
C ALA A 8 6.43 18.13 -0.11
N ASP A 9 6.48 18.91 0.97
CA ASP A 9 6.35 18.38 2.34
C ASP A 9 4.95 17.82 2.63
N GLU A 10 3.89 18.46 2.13
CA GLU A 10 2.53 17.93 2.26
C GLU A 10 2.37 16.59 1.55
N TRP A 11 2.90 16.46 0.33
CA TRP A 11 2.90 15.21 -0.41
C TRP A 11 3.72 14.13 0.27
N LEU A 12 4.89 14.47 0.82
CA LEU A 12 5.73 13.53 1.54
C LEU A 12 5.00 12.97 2.77
N LYS A 13 4.27 13.81 3.50
CA LYS A 13 3.43 13.38 4.62
C LYS A 13 2.32 12.44 4.16
N ARG A 14 1.60 12.78 3.08
CA ARG A 14 0.55 11.93 2.51
C ARG A 14 1.10 10.57 2.06
N ILE A 15 2.24 10.53 1.39
CA ILE A 15 2.86 9.27 0.94
C ILE A 15 3.24 8.40 2.14
N LYS A 16 3.80 8.99 3.21
CA LYS A 16 4.09 8.26 4.46
C LYS A 16 2.84 7.66 5.08
N GLU A 17 1.74 8.40 5.11
CA GLU A 17 0.44 7.91 5.60
C GLU A 17 -0.11 6.79 4.70
N GLN A 18 0.09 6.88 3.37
CA GLN A 18 -0.33 5.83 2.43
C GLN A 18 0.54 4.57 2.52
N LEU A 19 1.80 4.68 2.94
CA LEU A 19 2.66 3.52 3.22
C LEU A 19 2.38 2.91 4.59
N ALA A 20 1.83 3.69 5.53
CA ALA A 20 1.49 3.21 6.85
C ALA A 20 0.38 2.15 6.78
N GLY A 21 0.68 0.95 7.28
CA GLY A 21 -0.24 -0.19 7.31
C GLY A 21 -0.19 -1.09 6.07
N VAL A 22 0.56 -0.74 5.02
CA VAL A 22 0.78 -1.63 3.88
C VAL A 22 1.75 -2.74 4.29
N GLN A 23 1.25 -3.95 4.49
CA GLN A 23 2.11 -5.10 4.80
C GLN A 23 2.76 -5.70 3.55
N TYR A 24 2.01 -5.74 2.45
CA TYR A 24 2.49 -6.20 1.15
C TYR A 24 1.77 -5.38 0.08
N GLY A 25 2.50 -4.60 -0.70
CA GLY A 25 1.88 -3.71 -1.68
C GLY A 25 2.89 -2.82 -2.38
N ILE A 26 2.39 -1.95 -3.24
CA ILE A 26 3.19 -0.96 -3.97
C ILE A 26 2.48 0.39 -3.87
N VAL A 27 3.27 1.46 -3.81
CA VAL A 27 2.79 2.82 -4.06
C VAL A 27 3.47 3.30 -5.33
N GLN A 28 2.69 3.65 -6.35
CA GLN A 28 3.16 4.18 -7.61
C GLN A 28 2.81 5.67 -7.69
N ILE A 29 3.79 6.49 -8.06
CA ILE A 29 3.63 7.94 -8.15
C ILE A 29 3.99 8.36 -9.57
N THR A 30 3.08 9.06 -10.24
CA THR A 30 3.31 9.61 -11.58
C THR A 30 3.55 11.11 -11.47
N VAL A 31 4.67 11.58 -12.04
CA VAL A 31 5.09 12.97 -12.01
C VAL A 31 5.21 13.48 -13.44
N HIS A 32 4.45 14.51 -13.78
CA HIS A 32 4.58 15.24 -15.05
C HIS A 32 4.90 16.70 -14.75
N ASN A 33 5.81 17.31 -15.50
CA ASN A 33 6.18 18.74 -15.34
C ASN A 33 6.56 19.15 -13.92
N SER A 34 7.30 18.29 -13.19
CA SER A 34 7.66 18.50 -11.77
C SER A 34 6.47 18.60 -10.82
N GLN A 35 5.30 18.13 -11.24
CA GLN A 35 4.09 18.06 -10.42
C GLN A 35 3.61 16.62 -10.34
N ILE A 36 3.24 16.20 -9.13
CA ILE A 36 2.63 14.89 -8.93
C ILE A 36 1.22 14.96 -9.51
N VAL A 37 0.93 14.10 -10.49
CA VAL A 37 -0.36 14.06 -11.17
C VAL A 37 -1.21 12.86 -10.74
N GLN A 38 -0.57 11.79 -10.24
CA GLN A 38 -1.26 10.57 -9.83
C GLN A 38 -0.48 9.86 -8.72
N ILE A 39 -1.23 9.28 -7.77
CA ILE A 39 -0.70 8.39 -6.72
C ILE A 39 -1.64 7.19 -6.63
N ASP A 40 -1.12 6.00 -6.94
CA ASP A 40 -1.84 4.73 -6.79
C ASP A 40 -1.26 3.93 -5.63
N ARG A 41 -2.13 3.49 -4.72
CA ARG A 41 -1.80 2.54 -3.65
C ARG A 41 -2.43 1.19 -3.99
N THR A 42 -1.59 0.19 -4.21
CA THR A 42 -2.04 -1.19 -4.42
C THR A 42 -1.62 -2.04 -3.24
N GLU A 43 -2.60 -2.55 -2.50
CA GLU A 43 -2.37 -3.48 -1.41
C GLU A 43 -2.66 -4.91 -1.84
N ARG A 44 -1.83 -5.83 -1.37
CA ARG A 44 -1.96 -7.25 -1.62
C ARG A 44 -2.08 -7.98 -0.28
N SER A 45 -3.30 -8.11 0.21
CA SER A 45 -3.55 -8.99 1.35
C SER A 45 -3.41 -10.45 0.92
N ARG A 46 -2.51 -11.20 1.56
CA ARG A 46 -2.51 -12.67 1.46
C ARG A 46 -3.51 -13.17 2.47
N PHE A 47 -4.67 -13.60 1.99
CA PHE A 47 -5.56 -14.42 2.79
C PHE A 47 -4.89 -15.79 2.90
N ASP A 48 -4.24 -16.07 4.04
CA ASP A 48 -3.80 -17.42 4.33
C ASP A 48 -5.03 -18.33 4.23
N THR A 49 -5.01 -19.22 3.25
CA THR A 49 -5.97 -20.31 3.23
C THR A 49 -5.64 -21.16 4.44
N VAL A 50 -6.36 -20.92 5.53
CA VAL A 50 -6.36 -21.82 6.68
C VAL A 50 -6.81 -23.15 6.10
N LYS A 51 -5.85 -24.03 5.81
CA LYS A 51 -6.12 -25.45 5.62
C LYS A 51 -6.70 -25.89 6.96
N SER A 52 -8.01 -25.88 7.06
CA SER A 52 -8.70 -26.58 8.13
C SER A 52 -8.19 -28.03 8.04
N PRO A 53 -7.56 -28.56 9.10
CA PRO A 53 -7.26 -29.98 9.12
C PRO A 53 -8.62 -30.68 9.11
N SER A 54 -8.96 -31.29 7.97
CA SER A 54 -10.12 -32.15 7.87
C SER A 54 -9.94 -33.24 8.93
N PRO A 55 -10.94 -33.46 9.82
CA PRO A 55 -10.79 -34.43 10.87
C PRO A 55 -10.70 -35.81 10.22
N VAL A 56 -9.56 -36.47 10.42
CA VAL A 56 -9.32 -37.86 10.00
C VAL A 56 -10.42 -38.71 10.62
N LYS A 57 -11.40 -39.10 9.81
CA LYS A 57 -12.46 -40.01 10.21
C LYS A 57 -11.83 -41.40 10.34
N ARG A 58 -11.35 -41.72 11.53
CA ARG A 58 -11.08 -43.10 11.96
C ARG A 58 -12.43 -43.83 11.96
N GLN A 59 -12.73 -44.52 10.87
CA GLN A 59 -13.84 -45.46 10.82
C GLN A 59 -13.27 -46.85 11.08
N ARG A 60 -13.81 -47.45 12.15
CA ARG A 60 -13.49 -48.77 12.70
C ARG A 60 -13.99 -49.88 11.79
#